data_AF-A0A8T4JCX4-F1
#
_entry.id   AF-A0A8T4JCX4-F1
#
_cell.length_a   1.000
_cell.length_b   1.000
_cell.length_c   1.000
_cell.angle_alpha   90.00
_cell.angle_beta   90.00
_cell.angle_gamma   90.00
#
_symmetry.space_group_name_H-M   'P 1'
#
loop_
_entity.id
_entity.type
_entity.pdbx_description
1 polymer ?
#
loop_
_entity_poly.entity_id
_entity_poly.type
_entity_poly.pdbx_seq_one_letter_code
_entity_poly.pdbx_strand_id
1 'polypeptide(L)'
;KGTSEIPADEGIRTTLRLGDSALIVGEVRSTEARALYEAMRVGALANVVAGTIHGDSPYGVYDRVVNDLNVPKTSFKATDIIIVANPIRSADGLHKWRRVTQITEIRKDWENDPMQENGFVDLMKYNVEKDELLPTDDLLNGDSDILKNIAGNIKEWAGNWDAVWENIELRANVKEALVKMSDKLKEPELLEAEFTIKCNDEFHKITDRVREDTGKIDSKRILFEFKDWLQNTAHEEKERLKQDGKNR
;
A
#
# COMPACT_ATOMS: atom_id res chain seq x y z
N LYS A 1 -26.43 16.10 29.87
CA LYS A 1 -26.37 15.78 28.42
C LYS A 1 -25.04 15.09 28.20
N GLY A 2 -25.06 13.76 28.13
CA GLY A 2 -23.85 12.95 27.99
C GLY A 2 -23.27 13.15 26.60
N THR A 3 -21.98 13.48 26.54
CA THR A 3 -21.21 13.55 25.31
C THR A 3 -21.04 12.13 24.80
N SER A 4 -21.67 11.80 23.67
CA SER A 4 -21.52 10.53 22.96
C SER A 4 -20.19 10.49 22.20
N GLU A 5 -19.09 10.82 22.88
CA GLU A 5 -17.75 10.66 22.36
C GLU A 5 -17.27 9.27 22.75
N ILE A 6 -17.04 8.43 21.74
CA ILE A 6 -16.50 7.10 21.91
C ILE A 6 -14.98 7.21 21.77
N PRO A 7 -14.20 6.78 22.77
CA PRO A 7 -12.74 6.71 22.66
C PRO A 7 -12.28 5.83 21.48
N ALA A 8 -11.14 6.18 20.88
CA ALA A 8 -10.64 5.48 19.69
C ALA A 8 -10.37 3.98 19.94
N ASP A 9 -9.91 3.61 21.13
CA ASP A 9 -9.67 2.22 21.53
C ASP A 9 -10.97 1.41 21.64
N GLU A 10 -12.05 2.02 22.11
CA GLU A 10 -13.38 1.40 22.14
C GLU A 10 -13.95 1.22 20.73
N GLY A 11 -13.75 2.21 19.85
CA GLY A 11 -14.09 2.14 18.43
C GLY A 11 -13.36 0.97 17.74
N ILE A 12 -12.04 0.88 17.90
CA ILE A 12 -11.23 -0.21 17.35
C ILE A 12 -11.75 -1.56 17.82
N ARG A 13 -11.92 -1.74 19.14
CA ARG A 13 -12.40 -3.00 19.74
C ARG A 13 -13.81 -3.38 19.30
N THR A 14 -14.66 -2.40 19.00
CA THR A 14 -16.00 -2.64 18.47
C THR A 14 -15.92 -3.11 17.02
N THR A 15 -15.08 -2.48 16.20
CA THR A 15 -14.87 -2.93 14.81
C THR A 15 -14.37 -4.37 14.76
N LEU A 16 -13.56 -4.82 15.73
CA LEU A 16 -13.10 -6.23 15.83
C LEU A 16 -14.23 -7.26 15.91
N ARG A 17 -15.44 -6.84 16.27
CA ARG A 17 -16.62 -7.72 16.36
C ARG A 17 -17.46 -7.73 15.07
N LEU A 18 -17.12 -6.89 14.10
CA LEU A 18 -17.87 -6.72 12.85
C LEU A 18 -17.42 -7.69 11.73
N GLY A 19 -16.32 -8.43 11.92
CA GLY A 19 -15.83 -9.42 10.94
C GLY A 19 -15.01 -8.80 9.79
N ASP A 20 -14.82 -9.54 8.69
CA ASP A 20 -13.90 -9.19 7.58
C ASP A 20 -14.04 -7.74 7.09
N SER A 21 -13.02 -6.92 7.36
CA SER A 21 -12.99 -5.50 7.00
C SER A 21 -11.57 -4.94 7.00
N ALA A 22 -11.35 -3.88 6.20
CA ALA A 22 -10.13 -3.09 6.29
C ALA A 22 -10.27 -2.06 7.42
N LEU A 23 -9.26 -1.96 8.30
CA LEU A 23 -9.21 -0.97 9.37
C LEU A 23 -8.18 0.10 9.03
N ILE A 24 -8.63 1.34 8.83
CA ILE A 24 -7.75 2.49 8.59
C ILE A 24 -7.86 3.46 9.76
N VAL A 25 -6.77 3.61 10.50
CA VAL A 25 -6.66 4.56 11.62
C VAL A 25 -5.95 5.81 11.14
N GLY A 26 -6.63 6.96 11.22
CA GLY A 26 -6.10 8.23 10.72
C GLY A 26 -4.69 8.54 11.25
N GLU A 27 -4.53 8.62 12.57
CA GLU A 27 -3.24 8.77 13.23
C GLU A 27 -3.26 8.12 14.61
N VAL A 28 -2.25 7.31 14.92
CA VAL A 28 -2.02 6.72 16.24
C VAL A 28 -1.12 7.64 17.06
N ARG A 29 -1.61 8.11 18.20
CA ARG A 29 -0.93 9.09 19.06
C ARG A 29 -0.73 8.61 20.50
N SER A 30 -1.59 7.73 21.02
CA SER A 30 -1.66 7.38 22.44
C SER A 30 -2.07 5.91 22.66
N THR A 31 -2.82 5.63 23.72
CA THR A 31 -3.19 4.29 24.22
C THR A 31 -3.92 3.40 23.22
N GLU A 32 -4.54 3.97 22.19
CA GLU A 32 -5.18 3.23 21.09
C GLU A 32 -4.19 2.34 20.32
N ALA A 33 -2.90 2.63 20.37
CA ALA A 33 -1.86 1.79 19.77
C ALA A 33 -1.91 0.35 20.30
N ARG A 34 -2.09 0.17 21.61
CA ARG A 34 -2.17 -1.18 22.19
C ARG A 34 -3.38 -1.95 21.69
N ALA A 35 -4.53 -1.29 21.62
CA ALA A 35 -5.74 -1.90 21.09
C ALA A 35 -5.59 -2.25 19.58
N LEU A 36 -4.91 -1.40 18.81
CA LEU A 36 -4.62 -1.65 17.40
C LEU A 36 -3.69 -2.85 17.21
N TYR A 37 -2.60 -2.95 17.97
CA TYR A 37 -1.68 -4.08 17.87
C TYR A 37 -2.25 -5.38 18.47
N GLU A 38 -3.13 -5.29 19.46
CA GLU A 38 -3.97 -6.41 19.91
C GLU A 38 -4.88 -6.89 18.76
N ALA A 39 -5.57 -5.96 18.09
CA ALA A 39 -6.42 -6.25 16.95
C ALA A 39 -5.68 -6.95 15.80
N MET A 40 -4.52 -6.42 15.41
CA MET A 40 -3.67 -6.96 14.34
C MET A 40 -3.23 -8.39 14.66
N ARG A 41 -2.81 -8.67 15.90
CA ARG A 41 -2.32 -9.99 16.30
C ARG A 41 -3.42 -11.05 16.39
N VAL A 42 -4.61 -10.68 16.88
CA VAL A 42 -5.75 -11.61 16.99
C VAL A 42 -6.30 -11.94 15.59
N GLY A 43 -5.84 -11.25 14.54
CA GLY A 43 -6.35 -11.42 13.18
C GLY A 43 -7.82 -11.00 13.09
N ALA A 44 -8.25 -10.09 13.98
CA ALA A 44 -9.67 -9.90 14.28
C ALA A 44 -10.47 -9.28 13.13
N LEU A 45 -9.84 -8.87 12.03
CA LEU A 45 -10.50 -8.39 10.81
C LEU A 45 -9.61 -8.77 9.62
N ALA A 46 -10.08 -9.70 8.78
CA ALA A 46 -9.33 -10.14 7.62
C ALA A 46 -9.08 -8.97 6.64
N ASN A 47 -7.89 -9.01 6.03
CA ASN A 47 -7.36 -8.22 4.90
C ASN A 47 -6.31 -7.16 5.25
N VAL A 48 -6.68 -5.93 5.67
CA VAL A 48 -5.70 -4.82 5.80
C VAL A 48 -5.94 -3.98 7.04
N VAL A 49 -4.90 -3.76 7.84
CA VAL A 49 -4.85 -2.75 8.90
C VAL A 49 -3.79 -1.71 8.53
N ALA A 50 -4.18 -0.45 8.47
CA ALA A 50 -3.28 0.65 8.12
C ALA A 50 -3.52 1.86 9.03
N GLY A 51 -2.49 2.68 9.19
CA GLY A 51 -2.65 3.98 9.83
C GLY A 51 -1.39 4.82 9.76
N THR A 52 -1.47 6.05 10.23
CA THR A 52 -0.30 6.93 10.31
C THR A 52 0.22 7.05 11.73
N ILE A 53 1.52 7.27 11.86
CA ILE A 53 2.18 7.51 13.14
C ILE A 53 3.35 8.45 12.90
N HIS A 54 3.63 9.31 13.86
CA HIS A 54 4.78 10.21 13.76
C HIS A 54 6.07 9.43 13.99
N GLY A 55 6.88 9.30 12.94
CA GLY A 55 8.21 8.71 12.95
C GLY A 55 8.96 9.09 11.67
N ASP A 56 10.25 9.39 11.80
CA ASP A 56 11.11 9.85 10.70
C ASP A 56 11.89 8.71 10.02
N SER A 57 11.82 7.51 10.60
CA SER A 57 12.50 6.28 10.19
C SER A 57 11.75 5.04 10.70
N PRO A 58 11.98 3.83 10.14
CA PRO A 58 11.39 2.59 10.64
C PRO A 58 11.71 2.33 12.11
N TYR A 59 12.94 2.65 12.54
CA TYR A 59 13.33 2.53 13.94
C TYR A 59 12.65 3.58 14.83
N GLY A 60 12.49 4.82 14.35
CA GLY A 60 11.72 5.84 15.06
C GLY A 60 10.26 5.43 15.28
N VAL A 61 9.65 4.76 14.29
CA VAL A 61 8.31 4.17 14.46
C VAL A 61 8.31 3.04 15.49
N TYR A 62 9.31 2.15 15.47
CA TYR A 62 9.46 1.11 16.49
C TYR A 62 9.61 1.71 17.90
N ASP A 63 10.50 2.69 18.08
CA ASP A 63 10.74 3.35 19.35
C ASP A 63 9.45 4.01 19.88
N ARG A 64 8.73 4.72 19.00
CA ARG A 64 7.44 5.32 19.34
C ARG A 64 6.40 4.28 19.75
N VAL A 65 6.26 3.19 19.01
CA VAL A 65 5.23 2.19 19.29
C VAL A 65 5.57 1.39 20.54
N VAL A 66 6.80 0.90 20.64
CA VAL A 66 7.20 -0.07 21.65
C VAL A 66 7.62 0.62 22.94
N ASN A 67 8.47 1.65 22.86
CA ASN A 67 9.07 2.27 24.04
C ASN A 67 8.21 3.43 24.57
N ASP A 68 7.64 4.28 23.71
CA ASP A 68 6.79 5.38 24.20
C ASP A 68 5.36 4.93 24.52
N LEU A 69 4.75 4.15 23.62
CA LEU A 69 3.35 3.73 23.74
C LEU A 69 3.18 2.37 24.45
N ASN A 70 4.28 1.77 24.90
CA ASN A 70 4.32 0.51 25.66
C ASN A 70 3.60 -0.65 24.96
N VAL A 71 3.65 -0.70 23.62
CA VAL A 71 3.21 -1.88 22.87
C VAL A 71 4.29 -2.97 22.99
N PRO A 72 3.95 -4.22 23.37
CA PRO A 72 4.96 -5.28 23.46
C PRO A 72 5.67 -5.51 22.12
N LYS A 73 6.99 -5.76 22.14
CA LYS A 73 7.82 -6.02 20.95
C LYS A 73 7.24 -7.10 20.05
N THR A 74 6.76 -8.18 20.65
CA THR A 74 6.12 -9.31 19.95
C THR A 74 4.86 -8.89 19.19
N SER A 75 4.17 -7.84 19.64
CA SER A 75 3.03 -7.26 18.92
C SER A 75 3.48 -6.43 17.74
N PHE A 76 4.58 -5.69 17.86
CA PHE A 76 5.12 -4.89 16.77
C PHE A 76 5.43 -5.72 15.53
N LYS A 77 5.80 -7.00 15.71
CA LYS A 77 5.96 -7.96 14.62
C LYS A 77 4.70 -8.16 13.77
N ALA A 78 3.52 -7.76 14.22
CA ALA A 78 2.30 -7.76 13.39
C ALA A 78 2.33 -6.67 12.30
N THR A 79 3.20 -5.66 12.40
CA THR A 79 3.45 -4.71 11.31
C THR A 79 4.22 -5.40 10.20
N ASP A 80 3.74 -5.27 8.96
CA ASP A 80 4.39 -5.85 7.80
C ASP A 80 5.28 -4.84 7.06
N ILE A 81 4.76 -3.65 6.80
CA ILE A 81 5.46 -2.61 6.03
C ILE A 81 5.39 -1.27 6.78
N ILE A 82 6.48 -0.52 6.76
CA ILE A 82 6.54 0.90 7.14
C ILE A 82 6.90 1.71 5.89
N ILE A 83 6.06 2.70 5.58
CA ILE A 83 6.30 3.67 4.50
C ILE A 83 6.65 5.01 5.15
N VAL A 84 7.86 5.50 4.90
CA VAL A 84 8.33 6.78 5.42
C VAL A 84 8.17 7.85 4.35
N ALA A 85 7.44 8.91 4.68
CA ALA A 85 7.28 10.07 3.82
C ALA A 85 7.88 11.32 4.48
N ASN A 86 9.06 11.71 4.02
CA ASN A 86 9.82 12.83 4.58
C ASN A 86 9.94 14.00 3.59
N PRO A 87 10.14 15.22 4.10
CA PRO A 87 10.43 16.35 3.25
C PRO A 87 11.89 16.40 2.82
N ILE A 88 12.12 16.46 1.52
CA ILE A 88 13.41 16.77 0.91
C ILE A 88 13.51 18.28 0.70
N ARG A 89 14.67 18.85 1.03
CA ARG A 89 14.94 20.28 0.90
C ARG A 89 15.96 20.52 -0.20
N SER A 90 15.79 21.62 -0.92
CA SER A 90 16.81 22.15 -1.81
C SER A 90 18.02 22.62 -1.01
N ALA A 91 19.18 22.73 -1.68
CA ALA A 91 20.40 23.27 -1.08
C ALA A 91 20.23 24.70 -0.56
N ASP A 92 19.32 25.50 -1.15
CA ASP A 92 18.98 26.85 -0.69
C ASP A 92 18.09 26.86 0.57
N GLY A 93 17.54 25.71 0.99
CA GLY A 93 16.64 25.57 2.14
C GLY A 93 15.23 26.16 1.97
N LEU A 94 14.96 26.83 0.85
CA LEU A 94 13.69 27.54 0.58
C LEU A 94 12.62 26.62 -0.02
N HIS A 95 13.04 25.65 -0.85
CA HIS A 95 12.12 24.73 -1.49
C HIS A 95 12.06 23.41 -0.72
N LYS A 96 10.85 22.88 -0.60
CA LYS A 96 10.56 21.66 0.17
C LYS A 96 9.58 20.81 -0.61
N TRP A 97 9.95 19.56 -0.83
CA TRP A 97 9.11 18.57 -1.50
C TRP A 97 8.88 17.39 -0.58
N ARG A 98 7.65 16.88 -0.49
CA ARG A 98 7.39 15.61 0.19
C ARG A 98 7.68 14.46 -0.77
N ARG A 99 8.42 13.48 -0.30
CA ARG A 99 8.75 12.24 -1.02
C ARG A 99 8.57 11.06 -0.08
N VAL A 100 8.13 9.93 -0.63
CA VAL A 100 8.35 8.65 0.04
C VAL A 100 9.85 8.40 -0.02
N THR A 101 10.49 8.31 1.13
CA THR A 101 11.95 8.17 1.23
C THR A 101 12.39 6.72 1.41
N GLN A 102 11.51 5.89 1.97
CA GLN A 102 11.83 4.53 2.36
C GLN A 102 10.55 3.70 2.44
N ILE A 103 10.59 2.48 1.93
CA ILE A 103 9.59 1.44 2.17
C ILE A 103 10.33 0.26 2.78
N THR A 104 10.01 -0.06 4.03
CA THR A 104 10.72 -1.06 4.83
C THR A 104 9.78 -2.18 5.22
N GLU A 105 10.19 -3.40 4.96
CA GLU A 105 9.59 -4.62 5.49
C GLU A 105 10.08 -4.91 6.89
N ILE A 106 9.17 -5.35 7.75
CA ILE A 106 9.45 -5.82 9.10
C ILE A 106 9.44 -7.34 9.11
N ARG A 107 10.65 -7.93 9.11
CA ARG A 107 10.84 -9.37 9.29
C ARG A 107 10.42 -9.78 10.70
N LYS A 108 10.17 -11.08 10.89
CA LYS A 108 9.59 -11.60 12.15
C LYS A 108 10.62 -12.29 13.05
N ASP A 109 11.80 -12.62 12.51
CA ASP A 109 12.87 -13.35 13.20
C ASP A 109 13.91 -12.39 13.82
N TRP A 110 13.52 -11.76 14.94
CA TRP A 110 14.35 -10.91 15.80
C TRP A 110 13.74 -10.87 17.21
N GLU A 111 14.49 -10.67 18.28
CA GLU A 111 13.95 -10.75 19.65
C GLU A 111 13.97 -9.40 20.37
N ASN A 112 15.07 -8.64 20.28
CA ASN A 112 15.30 -7.49 21.13
C ASN A 112 15.34 -6.16 20.39
N ASP A 113 16.12 -6.07 19.32
CA ASP A 113 16.36 -4.86 18.53
C ASP A 113 16.27 -5.21 17.03
N PRO A 114 15.20 -4.78 16.34
CA PRO A 114 15.00 -5.12 14.92
C PRO A 114 16.06 -4.49 14.00
N MET A 115 16.75 -3.41 14.41
CA MET A 115 17.83 -2.85 13.59
C MET A 115 19.09 -3.71 13.68
N GLN A 116 19.46 -4.16 14.88
CA GLN A 116 20.67 -4.96 15.10
C GLN A 116 20.52 -6.40 14.61
N GLU A 117 19.29 -6.91 14.61
CA GLU A 117 18.96 -8.31 14.30
C GLU A 117 18.41 -8.49 12.87
N ASN A 118 18.58 -7.51 11.98
CA ASN A 118 18.06 -7.54 10.60
C ASN A 118 16.54 -7.76 10.50
N GLY A 119 15.81 -7.26 11.50
CA GLY A 119 14.35 -7.20 11.51
C GLY A 119 13.78 -6.17 10.54
N PHE A 120 14.58 -5.22 10.06
CA PHE A 120 14.20 -4.24 9.05
C PHE A 120 14.91 -4.48 7.72
N VAL A 121 14.14 -4.52 6.64
CA VAL A 121 14.66 -4.68 5.28
C VAL A 121 14.06 -3.60 4.41
N ASP A 122 14.91 -2.76 3.83
CA ASP A 122 14.45 -1.75 2.89
C ASP A 122 14.12 -2.42 1.57
N LEU A 123 12.87 -2.33 1.13
CA LEU A 123 12.43 -2.79 -0.19
C LEU A 123 12.63 -1.71 -1.25
N MET A 124 12.44 -0.45 -0.85
CA MET A 124 12.68 0.69 -1.74
C MET A 124 13.28 1.86 -0.98
N LYS A 125 14.17 2.60 -1.64
CA LYS A 125 14.87 3.75 -1.07
C LYS A 125 14.95 4.90 -2.07
N TYR A 126 14.72 6.11 -1.57
CA TYR A 126 14.74 7.30 -2.41
C TYR A 126 16.17 7.70 -2.77
N ASN A 127 16.38 7.95 -4.06
CA ASN A 127 17.62 8.46 -4.62
C ASN A 127 17.48 9.96 -4.87
N VAL A 128 18.25 10.76 -4.12
CA VAL A 128 18.20 12.24 -4.16
C VAL A 128 18.67 12.78 -5.52
N GLU A 129 19.61 12.12 -6.18
CA GLU A 129 20.16 12.60 -7.46
C GLU A 129 19.16 12.43 -8.61
N LYS A 130 18.39 11.33 -8.60
CA LYS A 130 17.37 11.04 -9.63
C LYS A 130 15.99 11.60 -9.30
N ASP A 131 15.75 12.03 -8.05
CA ASP A 131 14.43 12.34 -7.51
C ASP A 131 13.42 11.19 -7.67
N GLU A 132 13.88 9.95 -7.44
CA GLU A 132 13.12 8.72 -7.67
C GLU A 132 13.21 7.76 -6.49
N LEU A 133 12.10 7.04 -6.23
CA LEU A 133 12.09 5.91 -5.30
C LEU A 133 12.53 4.65 -6.05
N LEU A 134 13.67 4.08 -5.68
CA LEU A 134 14.27 2.94 -6.37
C LEU A 134 14.12 1.65 -5.56
N PRO A 135 13.91 0.49 -6.22
CA PRO A 135 13.96 -0.80 -5.54
C PRO A 135 15.38 -1.10 -5.04
N THR A 136 15.48 -1.80 -3.92
CA THR A 136 16.75 -2.33 -3.41
C THR A 136 17.06 -3.70 -4.00
N ASP A 137 18.29 -4.17 -3.81
CA ASP A 137 18.69 -5.53 -4.20
C ASP A 137 17.85 -6.59 -3.48
N ASP A 138 17.48 -6.37 -2.21
CA ASP A 138 16.59 -7.27 -1.46
C ASP A 138 15.22 -7.42 -2.16
N LEU A 139 14.64 -6.33 -2.66
CA LEU A 139 13.39 -6.42 -3.41
C LEU A 139 13.58 -7.10 -4.76
N LEU A 140 14.61 -6.71 -5.52
CA LEU A 140 14.83 -7.23 -6.89
C LEU A 140 15.17 -8.72 -6.92
N ASN A 141 15.94 -9.20 -5.94
CA ASN A 141 16.31 -10.61 -5.82
C ASN A 141 15.21 -11.46 -5.15
N GLY A 142 14.10 -10.83 -4.75
CA GLY A 142 12.96 -11.51 -4.16
C GLY A 142 13.19 -11.94 -2.72
N ASP A 143 13.98 -11.19 -1.94
CA ASP A 143 14.30 -11.46 -0.53
C ASP A 143 13.32 -10.87 0.49
N SER A 144 12.19 -10.36 0.01
CA SER A 144 11.02 -10.01 0.83
C SER A 144 10.32 -11.27 1.33
N ASP A 145 10.24 -11.43 2.66
CA ASP A 145 9.51 -12.53 3.28
C ASP A 145 8.01 -12.37 3.02
N ILE A 146 7.51 -11.13 2.96
CA ILE A 146 6.10 -10.85 2.65
C ILE A 146 5.75 -11.36 1.25
N LEU A 147 6.55 -11.00 0.24
CA LEU A 147 6.30 -11.44 -1.13
C LEU A 147 6.47 -12.95 -1.28
N LYS A 148 7.47 -13.56 -0.63
CA LYS A 148 7.63 -15.03 -0.58
C LYS A 148 6.39 -15.70 0.02
N ASN A 149 5.86 -15.17 1.11
CA ASN A 149 4.66 -15.71 1.77
C ASN A 149 3.42 -15.59 0.87
N ILE A 150 3.23 -14.45 0.19
CA ILE A 150 2.11 -14.28 -0.77
C ILE A 150 2.27 -15.28 -1.92
N ALA A 151 3.45 -15.35 -2.53
CA ALA A 151 3.74 -16.23 -3.65
C ALA A 151 3.57 -17.71 -3.30
N GLY A 152 3.98 -18.11 -2.10
CA GLY A 152 3.86 -19.50 -1.63
C GLY A 152 2.41 -20.00 -1.50
N ASN A 153 1.44 -19.09 -1.38
CA ASN A 153 0.02 -19.42 -1.30
C ASN A 153 -0.69 -19.46 -2.67
N ILE A 154 0.02 -19.16 -3.76
CA ILE A 154 -0.54 -19.07 -5.11
C ILE A 154 0.22 -20.02 -6.02
N LYS A 155 -0.48 -21.03 -6.56
CA LYS A 155 0.12 -22.13 -7.31
C LYS A 155 0.99 -21.66 -8.48
N GLU A 156 0.56 -20.61 -9.16
CA GLU A 156 1.23 -20.02 -10.33
C GLU A 156 2.49 -19.23 -9.96
N TRP A 157 2.65 -18.83 -8.69
CA TRP A 157 3.74 -17.99 -8.21
C TRP A 157 4.72 -18.73 -7.29
N ALA A 158 4.29 -19.82 -6.67
CA ALA A 158 5.11 -20.61 -5.75
C ALA A 158 6.40 -21.08 -6.43
N GLY A 159 7.55 -20.58 -5.95
CA GLY A 159 8.87 -20.88 -6.50
C GLY A 159 9.18 -20.22 -7.85
N ASN A 160 8.35 -19.29 -8.33
CA ASN A 160 8.51 -18.59 -9.59
C ASN A 160 8.57 -17.07 -9.35
N TRP A 161 9.75 -16.56 -8.99
CA TRP A 161 9.95 -15.13 -8.73
C TRP A 161 9.70 -14.26 -9.96
N ASP A 162 10.09 -14.71 -11.15
CA ASP A 162 9.86 -13.97 -12.39
C ASP A 162 8.37 -13.71 -12.61
N ALA A 163 7.50 -14.69 -12.36
CA ALA A 163 6.05 -14.51 -12.47
C ALA A 163 5.49 -13.52 -11.43
N VAL A 164 6.05 -13.48 -10.22
CA VAL A 164 5.69 -12.50 -9.18
C VAL A 164 6.11 -11.10 -9.62
N TRP A 165 7.35 -10.95 -10.07
CA TRP A 165 7.91 -9.69 -10.52
C TRP A 165 7.16 -9.14 -11.75
N GLU A 166 6.89 -9.99 -12.75
CA GLU A 166 6.08 -9.63 -13.91
C GLU A 166 4.68 -9.14 -13.51
N ASN A 167 4.07 -9.70 -12.46
CA ASN A 167 2.78 -9.23 -11.97
C ASN A 167 2.87 -7.88 -11.25
N ILE A 168 3.94 -7.66 -10.47
CA ILE A 168 4.23 -6.37 -9.82
C ILE A 168 4.40 -5.29 -10.89
N GLU A 169 5.21 -5.54 -11.91
CA GLU A 169 5.42 -4.63 -13.03
C GLU A 169 4.15 -4.40 -13.84
N LEU A 170 3.34 -5.43 -14.09
CA LEU A 170 2.04 -5.29 -14.75
C LEU A 170 1.14 -4.30 -13.99
N ARG A 171 1.03 -4.44 -12.67
CA ARG A 171 0.22 -3.54 -11.83
C ARG A 171 0.77 -2.12 -11.82
N ALA A 172 2.09 -1.96 -11.77
CA ALA A 172 2.74 -0.66 -11.89
C ALA A 172 2.40 0.01 -13.23
N ASN A 173 2.50 -0.71 -14.34
CA ASN A 173 2.17 -0.23 -15.68
C ASN A 173 0.68 0.12 -15.85
N VAL A 174 -0.22 -0.62 -15.21
CA VAL A 174 -1.66 -0.31 -15.16
C VAL A 174 -1.91 1.02 -14.45
N LYS A 175 -1.29 1.24 -13.29
CA LYS A 175 -1.40 2.51 -12.56
C LYS A 175 -0.77 3.67 -13.32
N GLU A 176 0.38 3.45 -13.96
CA GLU A 176 1.03 4.44 -14.82
C GLU A 176 0.13 4.84 -16.00
N ALA A 177 -0.54 3.88 -16.63
CA ALA A 177 -1.48 4.14 -17.72
C ALA A 177 -2.65 5.01 -17.27
N LEU A 178 -3.18 4.77 -16.06
CA LEU A 178 -4.25 5.57 -15.47
C LEU A 178 -3.83 7.03 -15.23
N VAL A 179 -2.66 7.25 -14.62
CA VAL A 179 -2.10 8.60 -14.40
C VAL A 179 -1.88 9.33 -15.73
N LYS A 180 -1.23 8.67 -16.71
CA LYS A 180 -1.03 9.24 -18.05
C LYS A 180 -2.34 9.59 -18.74
N MET A 181 -3.39 8.78 -18.56
CA MET A 181 -4.71 9.07 -19.12
C MET A 181 -5.36 10.29 -18.46
N SER A 182 -5.29 10.38 -17.13
CA SER A 182 -5.76 11.54 -16.37
C SER A 182 -5.07 12.83 -16.83
N ASP A 183 -3.74 12.82 -16.96
CA ASP A 183 -2.97 13.97 -17.45
C ASP A 183 -3.31 14.34 -18.90
N LYS A 184 -3.41 13.35 -19.78
CA LYS A 184 -3.76 13.53 -21.20
C LYS A 184 -5.14 14.18 -21.34
N LEU A 185 -6.10 13.74 -20.55
CA LEU A 185 -7.46 14.28 -20.55
C LEU A 185 -7.61 15.53 -19.69
N LYS A 186 -6.60 15.87 -18.87
CA LYS A 186 -6.65 16.92 -17.84
C LYS A 186 -7.84 16.73 -16.90
N GLU A 187 -8.08 15.48 -16.50
CA GLU A 187 -9.23 15.09 -15.67
C GLU A 187 -8.75 14.34 -14.41
N PRO A 188 -8.50 15.05 -13.30
CA PRO A 188 -7.97 14.45 -12.07
C PRO A 188 -8.99 13.53 -11.38
N GLU A 189 -10.29 13.71 -11.62
CA GLU A 189 -11.36 12.85 -11.09
C GLU A 189 -11.22 11.37 -11.53
N LEU A 190 -10.48 11.10 -12.61
CA LEU A 190 -10.14 9.73 -13.01
C LEU A 190 -9.22 9.02 -12.01
N LEU A 191 -8.54 9.77 -11.14
CA LEU A 191 -7.68 9.20 -10.09
C LEU A 191 -8.43 8.97 -8.78
N GLU A 192 -9.67 9.44 -8.68
CA GLU A 192 -10.48 9.27 -7.49
C GLU A 192 -11.00 7.83 -7.34
N ALA A 193 -11.50 7.53 -6.15
CA ALA A 193 -11.87 6.17 -5.74
C ALA A 193 -12.88 5.51 -6.70
N GLU A 194 -13.90 6.25 -7.14
CA GLU A 194 -14.97 5.69 -7.99
C GLU A 194 -14.41 5.10 -9.30
N PHE A 195 -13.55 5.84 -9.99
CA PHE A 195 -12.96 5.37 -11.24
C PHE A 195 -11.84 4.35 -11.00
N THR A 196 -11.07 4.51 -9.94
CA THR A 196 -10.01 3.57 -9.57
C THR A 196 -10.57 2.17 -9.25
N ILE A 197 -11.75 2.08 -8.63
CA ILE A 197 -12.44 0.80 -8.40
C ILE A 197 -12.82 0.16 -9.73
N LYS A 198 -13.45 0.92 -10.65
CA LYS A 198 -13.79 0.41 -12.00
C LYS A 198 -12.56 -0.14 -12.73
N CYS A 199 -11.43 0.57 -12.64
CA CYS A 199 -10.16 0.11 -13.21
C CYS A 199 -9.67 -1.19 -12.59
N ASN A 200 -9.76 -1.33 -11.26
CA ASN A 200 -9.32 -2.53 -10.57
C ASN A 200 -10.18 -3.75 -10.95
N ASP A 201 -11.50 -3.57 -11.03
CA ASP A 201 -12.42 -4.62 -11.44
C ASP A 201 -12.15 -5.08 -12.88
N GLU A 202 -11.96 -4.14 -13.80
CA GLU A 202 -11.67 -4.50 -15.19
C GLU A 202 -10.31 -5.18 -15.34
N PHE A 203 -9.29 -4.74 -14.60
CA PHE A 203 -8.00 -5.43 -14.56
C PHE A 203 -8.15 -6.92 -14.19
N HIS A 204 -8.96 -7.23 -13.17
CA HIS A 204 -9.21 -8.61 -12.77
C HIS A 204 -10.00 -9.39 -13.83
N LYS A 205 -11.03 -8.80 -14.44
CA LYS A 205 -11.80 -9.43 -15.53
C LYS A 205 -10.92 -9.74 -16.74
N ILE A 206 -10.08 -8.80 -17.17
CA ILE A 206 -9.12 -9.02 -18.27
C ILE A 206 -8.15 -10.13 -17.89
N THR A 207 -7.59 -10.10 -16.68
CA THR A 207 -6.65 -11.12 -16.22
C THR A 207 -7.27 -12.52 -16.27
N ASP A 208 -8.52 -12.65 -15.83
CA ASP A 208 -9.24 -13.92 -15.86
C ASP A 208 -9.49 -14.40 -17.30
N ARG A 209 -10.03 -13.54 -18.17
CA ARG A 209 -10.24 -13.86 -19.60
C ARG A 209 -8.94 -14.29 -20.30
N VAL A 210 -7.86 -13.55 -20.11
CA VAL A 210 -6.55 -13.87 -20.71
C VAL A 210 -6.02 -15.20 -20.18
N ARG A 211 -6.21 -15.48 -18.89
CA ARG A 211 -5.82 -16.75 -18.29
C ARG A 211 -6.61 -17.92 -18.86
N GLU A 212 -7.92 -17.78 -19.03
CA GLU A 212 -8.77 -18.81 -19.64
C GLU A 212 -8.39 -19.07 -21.11
N ASP A 213 -8.13 -18.01 -21.87
CA ASP A 213 -7.78 -18.11 -23.30
C ASP A 213 -6.40 -18.73 -23.55
N THR A 214 -5.41 -18.38 -22.72
CA THR A 214 -4.00 -18.71 -22.98
C THR A 214 -3.42 -19.77 -22.04
N GLY A 215 -4.17 -20.12 -20.98
CA GLY A 215 -3.72 -21.01 -19.91
C GLY A 215 -2.70 -20.37 -18.94
N LYS A 216 -2.36 -19.08 -19.10
CA LYS A 216 -1.39 -18.36 -18.26
C LYS A 216 -1.74 -16.88 -18.11
N ILE A 217 -1.09 -16.20 -17.16
CA ILE A 217 -1.19 -14.75 -17.01
C ILE A 217 -0.20 -14.10 -18.00
N ASP A 218 -0.69 -13.63 -19.15
CA ASP A 218 0.13 -12.88 -20.12
C ASP A 218 0.06 -11.38 -19.84
N SER A 219 1.06 -10.86 -19.12
CA SER A 219 1.13 -9.46 -18.72
C SER A 219 1.06 -8.47 -19.88
N LYS A 220 1.63 -8.80 -21.05
CA LYS A 220 1.63 -7.89 -22.21
C LYS A 220 0.24 -7.79 -22.81
N ARG A 221 -0.45 -8.93 -22.96
CA ARG A 221 -1.82 -8.97 -23.45
C ARG A 221 -2.79 -8.28 -22.48
N ILE A 222 -2.66 -8.55 -21.18
CA ILE A 222 -3.49 -7.90 -20.15
C ILE A 222 -3.33 -6.39 -20.18
N LEU A 223 -2.09 -5.88 -20.23
CA LEU A 223 -1.83 -4.45 -20.29
C LEU A 223 -2.37 -3.80 -21.56
N PHE A 224 -2.27 -4.50 -22.70
CA PHE A 224 -2.81 -4.02 -23.97
C PHE A 224 -4.34 -3.89 -23.91
N GLU A 225 -5.04 -4.95 -23.51
CA GLU A 225 -6.50 -4.95 -23.38
C GLU A 225 -6.97 -3.91 -22.36
N PHE A 226 -6.24 -3.75 -21.25
CA PHE A 226 -6.55 -2.74 -20.24
C PHE A 226 -6.42 -1.32 -20.78
N LYS A 227 -5.36 -1.01 -21.54
CA LYS A 227 -5.16 0.31 -22.12
C LYS A 227 -6.22 0.65 -23.17
N ASP A 228 -6.63 -0.32 -23.98
CA ASP A 228 -7.70 -0.16 -24.95
C ASP A 228 -9.04 0.15 -24.26
N TRP A 229 -9.40 -0.63 -23.24
CA TRP A 229 -10.57 -0.39 -22.41
C TRP A 229 -10.52 1.00 -21.74
N LEU A 230 -9.40 1.31 -21.06
CA LEU A 230 -9.21 2.57 -20.33
C LEU A 230 -9.38 3.77 -21.25
N GLN A 231 -8.87 3.69 -22.48
CA GLN A 231 -9.00 4.76 -23.45
C GLN A 231 -10.46 5.09 -23.75
N ASN A 232 -11.32 4.09 -23.96
CA ASN A 232 -12.73 4.33 -24.26
C ASN A 232 -13.48 4.84 -23.03
N THR A 233 -13.35 4.12 -21.90
CA THR A 233 -14.10 4.42 -20.67
C THR A 233 -13.70 5.75 -20.03
N ALA A 234 -12.44 6.16 -20.11
CA ALA A 234 -12.02 7.45 -19.57
C ALA A 234 -12.63 8.65 -20.32
N HIS A 235 -12.87 8.53 -21.63
CA HIS A 235 -13.54 9.60 -22.39
C HIS A 235 -15.04 9.67 -22.03
N GLU A 236 -15.70 8.52 -21.89
CA GLU A 236 -17.09 8.45 -21.46
C GLU A 236 -17.28 9.05 -20.06
N GLU A 237 -16.40 8.70 -19.12
CA GLU A 237 -16.45 9.21 -17.75
C GLU A 237 -16.23 10.73 -17.72
N LYS A 238 -15.29 11.24 -18.52
CA LYS A 238 -15.09 12.69 -18.63
C LYS A 238 -16.35 13.41 -19.13
N GLU A 239 -17.03 12.87 -20.13
CA GLU A 239 -18.27 13.47 -20.62
C GLU A 239 -19.40 13.39 -19.59
N ARG A 240 -19.48 12.29 -18.82
CA ARG A 240 -20.41 12.16 -17.68
C ARG A 240 -20.16 13.25 -16.63
N LEU A 241 -18.91 13.42 -16.20
CA LEU A 241 -18.54 14.43 -15.20
C LEU A 241 -18.86 15.86 -15.65
N LYS A 242 -18.68 16.17 -16.94
CA LYS A 242 -19.09 17.47 -17.51
C LYS A 242 -20.60 17.70 -17.47
N GLN A 243 -21.40 16.65 -17.64
CA GLN A 243 -22.86 16.75 -17.57
C GLN A 243 -23.32 16.95 -16.13
N ASP A 244 -22.75 16.19 -15.18
CA ASP A 244 -23.05 16.30 -13.76
C ASP A 244 -22.65 17.67 -13.20
N GLY A 245 -21.52 18.23 -13.63
CA GLY A 245 -21.07 19.57 -13.26
C GLY A 245 -21.90 20.72 -13.85
N LYS A 246 -22.63 20.50 -14.95
CA LYS A 246 -23.58 21.48 -15.52
C LYS A 246 -24.95 21.46 -14.85
N ASN A 247 -25.29 20.37 -14.16
CA ASN A 247 -26.56 20.17 -13.47
C ASN A 247 -26.49 20.55 -11.97
N ARG A 248 -25.33 20.99 -11.48
CA ARG A 248 -25.12 21.56 -10.14
C ARG A 248 -25.01 23.08 -10.22
#